data_AF-A0A6H2NIV5-F1
#
_entry.id   AF-A0A6H2NIV5-F1
#
_cell.length_a   1.000
_cell.length_b   1.000
_cell.length_c   1.000
_cell.angle_alpha   90.00
_cell.angle_beta   90.00
_cell.angle_gamma   90.00
#
_symmetry.space_group_name_H-M   'P 1'
#
loop_
_entity.id
_entity.type
_entity.pdbx_description
1 polymer ?
#
loop_
_entity_poly.entity_id
_entity_poly.type
_entity_poly.pdbx_seq_one_letter_code
_entity_poly.pdbx_strand_id
1 'polypeptide(L)'
;MITGWFLAEEGGVGLNFDILETNLINLIIILGVLFYFGRKFLGKTLSTRQSTIEEAIVDAETRKQEAAAALAEQQQKLAQAQEDAKKIVAEAEQTAVRTRESILAQAEVDVERMKANAAKDLSSQEAKVMRELQQRITALALERCEAELPNRLNDDVQRRLVDASIALLGGQS
;
A
#
# COMPACT_ATOMS: atom_id res chain seq x y z
N MET A 1 -10.05 28.51 118.75
CA MET A 1 -10.19 27.20 119.43
C MET A 1 -10.08 26.13 118.36
N ILE A 2 -8.92 25.47 118.27
CA ILE A 2 -8.66 24.09 118.75
C ILE A 2 -8.94 23.10 117.59
N THR A 3 -7.90 22.78 116.80
CA THR A 3 -7.27 21.43 116.62
C THR A 3 -8.15 20.41 115.86
N GLY A 4 -7.67 19.60 114.92
CA GLY A 4 -6.31 19.31 114.49
C GLY A 4 -6.31 18.18 113.44
N TRP A 5 -5.19 18.10 112.74
CA TRP A 5 -4.52 16.90 112.20
C TRP A 5 -5.27 16.00 111.21
N PHE A 6 -4.83 16.10 109.96
CA PHE A 6 -4.25 15.02 109.15
C PHE A 6 -4.44 13.60 109.71
N LEU A 7 -5.24 12.80 109.01
CA LEU A 7 -5.09 11.35 108.97
C LEU A 7 -5.12 10.95 107.51
N ALA A 8 -3.91 10.74 106.98
CA ALA A 8 -3.70 9.91 105.82
C ALA A 8 -4.31 8.53 106.11
N GLU A 9 -5.27 8.13 105.27
CA GLU A 9 -5.75 6.76 105.22
C GLU A 9 -4.76 5.96 104.36
N GLU A 10 -3.58 5.70 104.91
CA GLU A 10 -2.75 4.57 104.50
C GLU A 10 -3.06 3.40 105.43
N GLY A 11 -3.73 2.38 104.88
CA GLY A 11 -4.01 1.13 105.57
C GLY A 11 -5.28 0.47 105.04
N GLY A 12 -5.24 -0.39 104.04
CA GLY A 12 -4.10 -0.95 103.35
C GLY A 12 -4.58 -1.71 102.12
N VAL A 13 -3.64 -2.09 101.26
CA VAL A 13 -3.87 -3.10 100.22
C VAL A 13 -4.04 -4.44 100.93
N GLY A 14 -5.23 -4.67 101.50
CA GLY A 14 -5.70 -6.02 101.75
C GLY A 14 -5.85 -6.66 100.39
N LEU A 15 -5.02 -7.65 100.07
CA LEU A 15 -5.27 -8.53 98.92
C LEU A 15 -6.55 -9.30 99.25
N ASN A 16 -7.68 -8.68 98.93
CA ASN A 16 -8.94 -9.37 98.88
C ASN A 16 -8.86 -10.26 97.63
N PHE A 17 -8.44 -11.51 97.83
CA PHE A 17 -8.34 -12.49 96.75
C PHE A 17 -9.70 -12.81 96.11
N ASP A 18 -10.80 -12.34 96.70
CA ASP A 18 -12.15 -12.38 96.13
C ASP A 18 -12.33 -11.36 94.97
N ILE A 19 -11.65 -10.20 95.07
CA ILE A 19 -11.52 -9.21 93.96
C ILE A 19 -10.59 -9.77 92.89
N LEU A 20 -9.55 -10.50 93.28
CA LEU A 20 -8.62 -11.15 92.36
C LEU A 20 -9.27 -12.34 91.66
N GLU A 21 -10.00 -13.24 92.32
CA GLU A 21 -10.66 -14.37 91.64
C GLU A 21 -11.73 -13.90 90.65
N THR A 22 -12.65 -13.03 91.06
CA THR A 22 -13.74 -12.59 90.16
C THR A 22 -13.22 -11.73 88.99
N ASN A 23 -12.26 -10.82 89.21
CA ASN A 23 -11.67 -10.02 88.12
C ASN A 23 -10.61 -10.76 87.31
N LEU A 24 -9.82 -11.66 87.89
CA LEU A 24 -8.83 -12.45 87.16
C LEU A 24 -9.52 -13.47 86.27
N ILE A 25 -10.60 -14.11 86.75
CA ILE A 25 -11.45 -14.97 85.92
C ILE A 25 -12.04 -14.15 84.77
N ASN A 26 -12.59 -12.96 85.03
CA ASN A 26 -13.10 -12.07 83.97
C ASN A 26 -12.00 -11.64 82.98
N LEU A 27 -10.80 -11.29 83.47
CA LEU A 27 -9.65 -10.92 82.63
C LEU A 27 -9.18 -12.08 81.75
N ILE A 28 -9.12 -13.30 82.30
CA ILE A 28 -8.77 -14.51 81.53
C ILE A 28 -9.83 -14.81 80.48
N ILE A 29 -11.12 -14.65 80.80
CA ILE A 29 -12.21 -14.82 79.84
C ILE A 29 -12.09 -13.79 78.71
N ILE A 30 -11.88 -12.50 79.03
CA ILE A 30 -11.70 -11.44 78.04
C ILE A 30 -10.46 -11.67 77.18
N LEU A 31 -9.32 -12.04 77.77
CA LEU A 31 -8.09 -12.36 77.03
C LEU A 31 -8.26 -13.59 76.14
N GLY A 32 -8.97 -14.62 76.60
CA GLY A 32 -9.30 -15.81 75.82
C GLY A 32 -10.15 -15.48 74.60
N VAL A 33 -11.21 -14.67 74.77
CA VAL A 33 -12.05 -14.18 73.68
C VAL A 33 -11.25 -13.29 72.72
N LEU A 34 -10.45 -12.37 73.24
CA LEU A 34 -9.60 -11.48 72.44
C LEU A 34 -8.54 -12.25 71.64
N PHE A 35 -7.92 -13.26 72.23
CA PHE A 35 -6.93 -14.09 71.53
C PHE A 35 -7.59 -14.91 70.42
N TYR A 36 -8.76 -15.52 70.70
CA TYR A 36 -9.50 -16.30 69.71
C TYR A 36 -9.98 -15.45 68.52
N PHE A 37 -10.63 -14.32 68.79
CA PHE A 37 -11.11 -13.41 67.73
C PHE A 37 -9.98 -12.63 67.06
N GLY A 38 -9.02 -12.14 67.84
CA GLY A 38 -7.88 -11.35 67.36
C GLY A 38 -6.96 -12.15 66.44
N ARG A 39 -6.65 -13.42 66.79
CA ARG A 39 -5.86 -14.30 65.93
C ARG A 39 -6.58 -14.60 64.60
N LYS A 40 -7.90 -14.77 64.63
CA LYS A 40 -8.71 -14.97 63.41
C LYS A 40 -8.73 -13.71 62.53
N PHE A 41 -8.90 -12.53 63.14
CA PHE A 41 -8.95 -11.26 62.41
C PHE A 41 -7.58 -10.89 61.81
N LEU A 42 -6.52 -10.88 62.63
CA LEU A 42 -5.15 -10.55 62.20
C LEU A 42 -4.60 -11.58 61.21
N GLY A 43 -4.83 -12.88 61.46
CA GLY A 43 -4.40 -13.94 60.56
C GLY A 43 -5.05 -13.85 59.17
N LYS A 44 -6.35 -13.53 59.12
CA LYS A 44 -7.06 -13.35 57.85
C LYS A 44 -6.51 -12.15 57.07
N THR A 45 -6.33 -10.99 57.70
CA THR A 45 -5.81 -9.79 57.02
C THR A 45 -4.37 -9.97 56.52
N LEU A 46 -3.51 -10.62 57.32
CA LEU A 46 -2.12 -10.91 56.90
C LEU A 46 -2.07 -11.92 55.75
N SER A 47 -2.86 -13.00 55.82
CA SER A 47 -2.97 -13.99 54.74
C SER A 47 -3.52 -13.38 53.45
N THR A 48 -4.54 -12.52 53.54
CA THR A 48 -5.04 -11.77 52.37
C THR A 48 -3.96 -10.89 51.77
N ARG A 49 -3.23 -10.12 52.58
CA ARG A 49 -2.12 -9.28 52.09
C ARG A 49 -1.02 -10.11 51.43
N GLN A 50 -0.64 -11.23 52.03
CA GLN A 50 0.35 -12.13 51.47
C GLN A 50 -0.10 -12.66 50.09
N SER A 51 -1.33 -13.14 49.99
CA SER A 51 -1.90 -13.63 48.73
C SER A 51 -1.98 -12.54 47.66
N THR A 52 -2.36 -11.30 48.02
CA THR A 52 -2.40 -10.18 47.07
C THR A 52 -1.00 -9.80 46.57
N ILE A 53 0.01 -9.84 47.44
CA ILE A 53 1.40 -9.56 47.05
C ILE A 53 1.92 -10.66 46.12
N GLU A 54 1.65 -11.93 46.46
CA GLU A 54 2.04 -13.07 45.62
C GLU A 54 1.38 -12.99 44.24
N GLU A 55 0.08 -12.71 44.19
CA GLU A 55 -0.67 -12.51 42.94
C GLU A 55 -0.11 -11.34 42.13
N ALA A 56 0.19 -10.21 42.77
CA ALA A 56 0.78 -9.05 42.09
C ALA A 56 2.18 -9.34 41.52
N ILE A 57 2.99 -10.15 42.22
CA ILE A 57 4.32 -10.57 41.73
C ILE A 57 4.16 -11.52 40.54
N VAL A 58 3.25 -12.48 40.61
CA VAL A 58 2.99 -13.43 39.52
C VAL A 58 2.44 -12.70 38.28
N ASP A 59 1.50 -11.77 38.47
CA ASP A 59 0.96 -10.94 37.38
C ASP A 59 2.07 -10.08 36.75
N ALA A 60 2.92 -9.44 37.56
CA ALA A 60 4.04 -8.64 37.06
C ALA A 60 5.04 -9.47 36.25
N GLU A 61 5.39 -10.67 36.72
CA GLU A 61 6.32 -11.56 36.00
C GLU A 61 5.68 -12.09 34.70
N THR A 62 4.39 -12.43 34.74
CA THR A 62 3.64 -12.87 33.55
C THR A 62 3.61 -11.78 32.49
N ARG A 63 3.22 -10.55 32.87
CA ARG A 63 3.20 -9.40 31.96
C ARG A 63 4.58 -9.08 31.37
N LYS A 64 5.64 -9.24 32.17
CA LYS A 64 7.01 -9.05 31.70
C LYS A 64 7.39 -10.10 30.66
N GLN A 65 7.04 -11.37 30.88
CA GLN A 65 7.28 -12.44 29.92
C GLN A 65 6.49 -12.24 28.62
N GLU A 66 5.21 -11.86 28.73
CA GLU A 66 4.36 -11.53 27.58
C GLU A 66 4.92 -10.35 26.78
N ALA A 67 5.33 -9.28 27.46
CA ALA A 67 5.94 -8.11 26.83
C ALA A 67 7.26 -8.46 26.13
N ALA A 68 8.09 -9.31 26.74
CA ALA A 68 9.34 -9.77 26.13
C ALA A 68 9.08 -10.64 24.89
N ALA A 69 8.11 -11.54 24.95
CA ALA A 69 7.70 -12.37 23.82
C ALA A 69 7.13 -11.53 22.67
N ALA A 70 6.24 -10.58 22.99
CA ALA A 70 5.69 -9.64 22.01
C ALA A 70 6.80 -8.79 21.37
N LEU A 71 7.77 -8.29 22.16
CA LEU A 71 8.90 -7.54 21.63
C LEU A 71 9.74 -8.37 20.66
N ALA A 72 10.04 -9.62 20.99
CA ALA A 72 10.78 -10.53 20.12
C ALA A 72 10.03 -10.79 18.80
N GLU A 73 8.72 -11.02 18.86
CA GLU A 73 7.88 -11.20 17.67
C GLU A 73 7.88 -9.93 16.79
N GLN A 74 7.75 -8.74 17.39
CA GLN A 74 7.77 -7.48 16.65
C GLN A 74 9.15 -7.20 16.03
N GLN A 75 10.24 -7.54 16.72
CA GLN A 75 11.58 -7.45 16.16
C GLN A 75 11.77 -8.39 14.96
N GLN A 76 11.26 -9.61 15.04
CA GLN A 76 11.28 -10.55 13.91
C GLN A 76 10.45 -10.03 12.73
N LYS A 77 9.24 -9.52 12.98
CA LYS A 77 8.40 -8.91 11.95
C LYS A 77 9.08 -7.70 11.30
N LEU A 78 9.75 -6.87 12.09
CA LEU A 78 10.50 -5.73 11.59
C LEU A 78 11.67 -6.17 10.69
N ALA A 79 12.43 -7.17 11.13
CA ALA A 79 13.53 -7.72 10.33
C ALA A 79 13.02 -8.30 9.00
N GLN A 80 11.93 -9.07 9.03
CA GLN A 80 11.30 -9.61 7.83
C GLN A 80 10.82 -8.49 6.90
N ALA A 81 10.12 -7.48 7.43
CA ALA A 81 9.65 -6.34 6.65
C ALA A 81 10.80 -5.55 6.01
N GLN A 82 11.95 -5.42 6.70
CA GLN A 82 13.13 -4.80 6.13
C GLN A 82 13.76 -5.64 5.00
N GLU A 83 13.77 -6.96 5.14
CA GLU A 83 14.24 -7.86 4.08
C GLU A 83 13.32 -7.80 2.86
N ASP A 84 12.01 -7.85 3.08
CA ASP A 84 11.01 -7.77 2.02
C ASP A 84 11.07 -6.41 1.31
N ALA A 85 11.24 -5.31 2.05
CA ALA A 85 11.45 -3.99 1.46
C ALA A 85 12.70 -3.95 0.56
N LYS A 86 13.81 -4.57 0.99
CA LYS A 86 15.02 -4.67 0.16
C LYS A 86 14.78 -5.50 -1.10
N LYS A 87 14.05 -6.62 -1.00
CA LYS A 87 13.66 -7.45 -2.15
C LYS A 87 12.81 -6.66 -3.14
N ILE A 88 11.80 -5.94 -2.65
CA ILE A 88 10.92 -5.11 -3.49
C ILE A 88 11.74 -4.06 -4.26
N VAL A 89 12.68 -3.38 -3.59
CA VAL A 89 13.54 -2.39 -4.26
C VAL A 89 14.42 -3.03 -5.32
N ALA A 90 15.06 -4.17 -5.01
CA ALA A 90 15.90 -4.88 -5.98
C ALA A 90 15.11 -5.39 -7.19
N GLU A 91 13.91 -5.94 -6.96
CA GLU A 91 13.00 -6.39 -8.04
C GLU A 91 12.50 -5.22 -8.88
N ALA A 92 12.20 -4.07 -8.25
CA ALA A 92 11.79 -2.86 -8.94
C ALA A 92 12.92 -2.32 -9.84
N GLU A 93 14.17 -2.30 -9.35
CA GLU A 93 15.34 -1.90 -10.15
C GLU A 93 15.55 -2.83 -11.34
N GLN A 94 15.50 -4.15 -11.12
CA GLN A 94 15.62 -5.14 -12.20
C GLN A 94 14.50 -4.99 -13.24
N THR A 95 13.27 -4.80 -12.78
CA THR A 95 12.11 -4.59 -13.65
C THR A 95 12.24 -3.29 -14.44
N ALA A 96 12.71 -2.21 -13.81
CA ALA A 96 12.93 -0.94 -14.48
C ALA A 96 13.97 -1.07 -15.61
N VAL A 97 15.08 -1.77 -15.37
CA VAL A 97 16.10 -2.05 -16.41
C VAL A 97 15.50 -2.87 -17.55
N ARG A 98 14.82 -3.97 -17.24
CA ARG A 98 14.20 -4.83 -18.25
C ARG A 98 13.14 -4.11 -19.08
N THR A 99 12.30 -3.29 -18.44
CA THR A 99 11.28 -2.49 -19.12
C THR A 99 11.93 -1.43 -20.00
N ARG A 100 13.00 -0.78 -19.53
CA ARG A 100 13.76 0.19 -20.33
C ARG A 100 14.33 -0.46 -21.59
N GLU A 101 14.97 -1.62 -21.46
CA GLU A 101 15.52 -2.37 -22.60
C GLU A 101 14.42 -2.80 -23.57
N SER A 102 13.30 -3.30 -23.07
CA SER A 102 12.14 -3.68 -23.88
C SER A 102 11.56 -2.48 -24.65
N ILE A 103 11.42 -1.32 -24.00
CA ILE A 103 10.94 -0.09 -24.65
C ILE A 103 11.91 0.36 -25.74
N LEU A 104 13.22 0.32 -25.49
CA LEU A 104 14.22 0.70 -26.50
C LEU A 104 14.18 -0.24 -27.71
N ALA A 105 14.15 -1.56 -27.47
CA ALA A 105 14.05 -2.55 -28.53
C ALA A 105 12.75 -2.38 -29.35
N GLN A 106 11.62 -2.15 -28.69
CA GLN A 106 10.35 -1.92 -29.38
C GLN A 106 10.37 -0.61 -30.17
N ALA A 107 10.96 0.46 -29.61
CA ALA A 107 11.10 1.74 -30.29
C ALA A 107 11.95 1.63 -31.55
N GLU A 108 13.05 0.86 -31.53
CA GLU A 108 13.86 0.59 -32.72
C GLU A 108 13.03 -0.12 -33.81
N VAL A 109 12.27 -1.15 -33.44
CA VAL A 109 11.38 -1.87 -34.37
C VAL A 109 10.29 -0.95 -34.93
N ASP A 110 9.72 -0.08 -34.10
CA ASP A 110 8.70 0.89 -34.51
C ASP A 110 9.26 1.93 -35.47
N VAL A 111 10.48 2.43 -35.21
CA VAL A 111 11.18 3.38 -36.08
C VAL A 111 11.49 2.75 -37.44
N GLU A 112 12.00 1.52 -37.48
CA GLU A 112 12.28 0.84 -38.74
C GLU A 112 11.00 0.57 -39.54
N ARG A 113 9.91 0.19 -38.86
CA ARG A 113 8.59 0.06 -39.50
C ARG A 113 8.08 1.39 -40.04
N MET A 114 8.26 2.47 -39.29
CA MET A 114 7.86 3.82 -39.70
C MET A 114 8.63 4.26 -40.95
N LYS A 115 9.96 4.04 -41.00
CA LYS A 115 10.78 4.34 -42.18
C LYS A 115 10.35 3.52 -43.39
N ALA A 116 10.10 2.22 -43.22
CA ALA A 116 9.65 1.34 -44.30
C ALA A 116 8.28 1.79 -44.86
N ASN A 117 7.35 2.16 -43.98
CA ASN A 117 6.05 2.70 -44.38
C ASN A 117 6.20 4.05 -45.11
N ALA A 118 7.02 4.96 -44.57
CA ALA A 118 7.27 6.25 -45.21
C ALA A 118 7.89 6.10 -46.61
N ALA A 119 8.84 5.17 -46.80
CA ALA A 119 9.41 4.88 -48.10
C ALA A 119 8.36 4.32 -49.08
N LYS A 120 7.50 3.42 -48.59
CA LYS A 120 6.38 2.88 -49.38
C LYS A 120 5.39 3.97 -49.79
N ASP A 121 5.02 4.84 -48.86
CA ASP A 121 4.10 5.95 -49.11
C ASP A 121 4.70 6.95 -50.11
N LEU A 122 5.99 7.28 -49.99
CA LEU A 122 6.70 8.13 -50.93
C LEU A 122 6.66 7.55 -52.35
N SER A 123 7.00 6.27 -52.52
CA SER A 123 6.95 5.62 -53.84
C SER A 123 5.53 5.58 -54.43
N SER A 124 4.51 5.39 -53.59
CA SER A 124 3.11 5.44 -54.01
C SER A 124 2.70 6.84 -54.47
N GLN A 125 3.14 7.87 -53.73
CA GLN A 125 2.89 9.27 -54.08
C GLN A 125 3.62 9.67 -55.37
N GLU A 126 4.88 9.29 -55.55
CA GLU A 126 5.62 9.52 -56.80
C GLU A 126 4.90 8.89 -58.01
N ALA A 127 4.47 7.63 -57.89
CA ALA A 127 3.71 6.96 -58.94
C ALA A 127 2.34 7.63 -59.22
N LYS A 128 1.72 8.23 -58.20
CA LYS A 128 0.49 9.01 -58.36
C LYS A 128 0.76 10.33 -59.09
N VAL A 129 1.77 11.07 -58.67
CA VAL A 129 2.18 12.35 -59.29
C VAL A 129 2.57 12.14 -60.74
N MET A 130 3.33 11.08 -61.06
CA MET A 130 3.69 10.78 -62.45
C MET A 130 2.48 10.49 -63.33
N ARG A 131 1.49 9.76 -62.82
CA ARG A 131 0.23 9.51 -63.55
C ARG A 131 -0.57 10.79 -63.76
N GLU A 132 -0.68 11.64 -62.74
CA GLU A 132 -1.35 12.94 -62.85
C GLU A 132 -0.64 13.86 -63.86
N LEU A 133 0.69 13.87 -63.86
CA LEU A 133 1.49 14.64 -64.81
C LEU A 133 1.29 14.14 -66.23
N GLN A 134 1.33 12.82 -66.44
CA GLN A 134 1.09 12.21 -67.74
C GLN A 134 -0.30 12.58 -68.27
N GLN A 135 -1.35 12.44 -67.45
CA GLN A 135 -2.71 12.85 -67.83
C GLN A 135 -2.79 14.32 -68.23
N ARG A 136 -2.10 15.20 -67.49
CA ARG A 136 -2.11 16.64 -67.77
C ARG A 136 -1.35 16.99 -69.05
N ILE A 137 -0.25 16.31 -69.35
CA ILE A 137 0.47 16.45 -70.62
C ILE A 137 -0.41 15.98 -71.77
N THR A 138 -1.07 14.82 -71.64
CA THR A 138 -1.96 14.30 -72.68
C THR A 138 -3.13 15.25 -72.94
N ALA A 139 -3.72 15.83 -71.88
CA ALA A 139 -4.77 16.83 -72.01
C ALA A 139 -4.29 18.10 -72.73
N LEU A 140 -3.11 18.63 -72.38
CA LEU A 140 -2.53 19.81 -73.05
C LEU A 140 -2.18 19.51 -74.52
N ALA A 141 -1.66 18.32 -74.81
CA ALA A 141 -1.34 17.91 -76.18
C ALA A 141 -2.61 17.79 -77.02
N LEU A 142 -3.68 17.23 -76.46
CA LEU A 142 -4.99 17.14 -77.11
C LEU A 142 -5.56 18.54 -77.36
N GLU A 143 -5.54 19.42 -76.37
CA GLU A 143 -6.00 20.82 -76.49
C GLU A 143 -5.23 21.58 -77.59
N ARG A 144 -3.90 21.40 -77.66
CA ARG A 144 -3.07 21.98 -78.72
C ARG A 144 -3.40 21.40 -80.10
N CYS A 145 -3.58 20.09 -80.19
CA CYS A 145 -3.99 19.43 -81.43
C CYS A 145 -5.36 19.95 -81.88
N GLU A 146 -6.34 20.05 -80.98
CA GLU A 146 -7.68 20.60 -81.27
C GLU A 146 -7.62 22.06 -81.71
N ALA A 147 -6.73 22.87 -81.15
CA ALA A 147 -6.54 24.26 -81.54
C ALA A 147 -5.83 24.43 -82.90
N GLU A 148 -4.90 23.54 -83.26
CA GLU A 148 -4.17 23.58 -84.55
C GLU A 148 -4.89 22.87 -85.70
N LEU A 149 -5.74 21.87 -85.41
CA LEU A 149 -6.48 21.08 -86.41
C LEU A 149 -7.28 21.95 -87.40
N PRO A 150 -8.07 22.96 -86.96
CA PRO A 150 -8.85 23.82 -87.84
C PRO A 150 -7.98 24.63 -88.81
N ASN A 151 -6.77 25.02 -88.37
CA ASN A 151 -5.84 25.80 -89.16
C ASN A 151 -5.07 24.97 -90.21
N ARG A 152 -5.08 23.63 -90.09
CA ARG A 152 -4.42 22.70 -91.04
C ARG A 152 -5.39 21.87 -91.88
N LEU A 153 -6.69 21.94 -91.60
CA LEU A 153 -7.74 21.34 -92.41
C LEU A 153 -7.91 22.13 -93.71
N ASN A 154 -7.46 21.55 -94.82
CA ASN A 154 -7.74 22.00 -96.18
C ASN A 154 -8.60 20.96 -96.92
N ASP A 155 -9.24 21.34 -98.02
CA ASP A 155 -10.14 20.46 -98.78
C ASP A 155 -9.48 19.13 -99.23
N ASP A 156 -8.17 19.14 -99.49
CA ASP A 156 -7.43 17.93 -99.91
C ASP A 156 -7.23 16.94 -98.75
N VAL A 157 -6.89 17.43 -97.55
CA VAL A 157 -6.75 16.62 -96.34
C VAL A 157 -8.12 16.10 -95.88
N GLN A 158 -9.18 16.91 -95.99
CA GLN A 158 -10.54 16.47 -95.64
C GLN A 158 -11.04 15.34 -96.56
N ARG A 159 -10.79 15.43 -97.88
CA ARG A 159 -11.12 14.33 -98.82
C ARG A 159 -10.36 13.05 -98.49
N ARG A 160 -9.05 13.13 -98.22
CA ARG A 160 -8.24 11.96 -97.81
C ARG A 160 -8.71 11.34 -96.49
N LEU A 161 -9.16 12.14 -95.52
CA LEU A 161 -9.72 11.66 -94.26
C LEU A 161 -11.05 10.93 -94.47
N VAL A 162 -11.92 11.43 -95.36
CA VAL A 162 -13.18 10.78 -95.74
C VAL A 162 -12.90 9.46 -96.46
N ASP A 163 -12.00 9.44 -97.43
CA ASP A 163 -11.61 8.23 -98.16
C ASP A 163 -11.00 7.18 -97.22
N ALA A 164 -10.13 7.59 -96.29
CA ALA A 164 -9.54 6.70 -95.28
C ALA A 164 -10.58 6.15 -94.29
N SER A 165 -11.56 6.97 -93.88
CA SER A 165 -12.66 6.54 -93.00
C SER A 165 -13.59 5.55 -93.71
N ILE A 166 -13.88 5.79 -94.99
CA ILE A 166 -14.64 4.86 -95.85
C ILE A 166 -13.86 3.56 -96.05
N ALA A 167 -12.54 3.60 -96.23
CA ALA A 167 -11.71 2.40 -96.34
C ALA A 167 -11.64 1.59 -95.03
N LEU A 168 -11.58 2.25 -93.87
CA LEU A 168 -11.60 1.60 -92.55
C LEU A 168 -12.95 0.94 -92.24
N LEU A 169 -14.05 1.60 -92.63
CA LEU A 169 -15.42 1.07 -92.46
C LEU A 169 -15.78 0.04 -93.54
N GLY A 170 -15.27 0.19 -94.76
CA GLY A 170 -15.49 -0.72 -95.89
C GLY A 170 -14.54 -1.93 -95.92
N GLY A 171 -13.48 -1.93 -95.09
CA GLY A 171 -12.54 -3.05 -94.92
C GLY A 171 -12.88 -3.98 -93.74
N GLN A 172 -13.94 -3.71 -92.97
CA GLN A 172 -14.50 -4.61 -91.95
C GLN A 172 -15.82 -5.25 -92.43
N SER A 173 -15.87 -5.69 -93.68
CA SER A 173 -16.85 -6.68 -94.17
C SER A 173 -16.12 -7.80 -94.88
#